data_AF-A0A0R4J6T1-F1
#
_entry.id   AF-A0A0R4J6T1-F1
#
_cell.length_a   1.000
_cell.length_b   1.000
_cell.length_c   1.000
_cell.angle_alpha   90.00
_cell.angle_beta   90.00
_cell.angle_gamma   90.00
#
_symmetry.space_group_name_H-M   'P 1'
#
loop_
_entity.id
_entity.type
_entity.pdbx_description
1 polymer ?
#
loop_
_entity_poly.entity_id
_entity_poly.type
_entity_poly.pdbx_seq_one_letter_code
_entity_poly.pdbx_strand_id
1 'polypeptide(L)'
;MYQIDYNSYRSVKSFNRRIRFLVMHYTSLDFKASIMALTGERVSAHYLVPDPSEQTYIEAGFKDMRIFNLVDENERAWHAGVSSWAGRSNLNDTSLGIEIVNLATGHSDSLEEICAEAALKDMRVLNPVHEGGGSLQTDVGSLADGSHVSGFAFPLETVNVVTYSDEVFTFPPYNPTQIDAVKELALNILQRYPDITPTDVVGHSDIALGRKSDPGAAFPWKELYAAGIGAWYDDEVKDHYQEQFCKSFPLKADVLAKLRCYGYDISAACSEIGYKDLIRAFQLHFRQENYDGILDVETAAIIYALVDKYFPSNAFNVT
;
A
#
# COMPACT_ATOMS: atom_id res chain seq x y z
N MET A 1 10.52 -37.69 25.30
CA MET A 1 10.22 -36.63 24.31
C MET A 1 10.35 -37.26 22.94
N TYR A 2 9.33 -37.18 22.09
CA TYR A 2 9.42 -37.70 20.72
C TYR A 2 10.25 -36.76 19.85
N GLN A 3 11.09 -37.28 18.97
CA GLN A 3 11.89 -36.48 18.04
C GLN A 3 11.15 -36.27 16.72
N ILE A 4 11.32 -35.09 16.12
CA ILE A 4 10.81 -34.79 14.79
C ILE A 4 11.83 -35.28 13.76
N ASP A 5 11.39 -36.11 12.82
CA ASP A 5 12.23 -36.61 11.72
C ASP A 5 12.06 -35.74 10.48
N TYR A 6 13.08 -34.92 10.23
CA TYR A 6 13.14 -34.03 9.07
C TYR A 6 13.82 -34.67 7.85
N ASN A 7 14.27 -35.93 7.91
CA ASN A 7 15.17 -36.47 6.89
C ASN A 7 14.60 -37.68 6.15
N SER A 8 13.74 -38.48 6.78
CA SER A 8 13.23 -39.71 6.15
C SER A 8 12.31 -39.44 4.95
N TYR A 9 11.45 -38.43 5.02
CA TYR A 9 10.49 -38.11 3.96
C TYR A 9 10.30 -36.60 3.80
N ARG A 10 10.26 -36.13 2.54
CA ARG A 10 10.05 -34.71 2.19
C ARG A 10 9.10 -34.56 1.02
N SER A 11 8.16 -33.62 1.11
CA SER A 11 7.41 -33.17 -0.07
C SER A 11 8.34 -32.35 -0.97
N VAL A 12 8.39 -32.71 -2.25
CA VAL A 12 9.23 -32.03 -3.26
C VAL A 12 8.41 -31.45 -4.42
N LYS A 13 7.09 -31.70 -4.45
CA LYS A 13 6.19 -31.26 -5.54
C LYS A 13 4.90 -30.63 -5.02
N SER A 14 4.29 -31.20 -3.99
CA SER A 14 3.00 -30.75 -3.47
C SER A 14 3.19 -29.76 -2.33
N PHE A 15 3.80 -28.61 -2.63
CA PHE A 15 3.90 -27.46 -1.72
C PHE A 15 4.09 -26.17 -2.52
N ASN A 16 3.74 -25.04 -1.92
CA ASN A 16 4.04 -23.69 -2.42
C ASN A 16 4.80 -22.90 -1.36
N ARG A 17 5.37 -21.76 -1.74
CA ARG A 17 5.86 -20.78 -0.76
C ARG A 17 4.68 -20.04 -0.13
N ARG A 18 4.89 -19.52 1.09
CA ARG A 18 3.87 -18.73 1.81
C ARG A 18 3.70 -17.35 1.19
N ILE A 19 4.81 -16.72 0.84
CA ILE A 19 4.84 -15.44 0.13
C ILE A 19 4.38 -15.64 -1.30
N ARG A 20 3.45 -14.79 -1.72
CA ARG A 20 2.74 -14.84 -3.00
C ARG A 20 2.54 -13.48 -3.66
N PHE A 21 2.74 -12.38 -2.92
CA PHE A 21 2.53 -11.03 -3.43
C PHE A 21 3.73 -10.14 -3.11
N LEU A 22 3.92 -9.13 -3.94
CA LEU A 22 4.84 -8.03 -3.70
C LEU A 22 4.05 -6.73 -3.76
N VAL A 23 4.02 -5.97 -2.65
CA VAL A 23 3.23 -4.75 -2.54
C VAL A 23 4.18 -3.55 -2.46
N MET A 24 3.98 -2.60 -3.37
CA MET A 24 4.72 -1.33 -3.43
C MET A 24 3.95 -0.24 -2.68
N HIS A 25 4.69 0.56 -1.90
CA HIS A 25 4.18 1.66 -1.09
C HIS A 25 5.05 2.90 -1.32
N TYR A 26 4.50 4.07 -1.01
CA TYR A 26 5.31 5.23 -0.64
C TYR A 26 5.17 5.52 0.84
N THR A 27 6.14 6.22 1.40
CA THR A 27 6.11 6.56 2.83
C THR A 27 5.32 7.83 3.16
N SER A 28 5.17 8.77 2.21
CA SER A 28 4.68 10.15 2.48
C SER A 28 5.50 10.90 3.55
N LEU A 29 6.72 10.44 3.81
CA LEU A 29 7.60 10.90 4.87
C LEU A 29 9.03 11.03 4.33
N ASP A 30 9.84 11.90 4.94
CA ASP A 30 11.29 11.90 4.71
C ASP A 30 11.94 10.61 5.23
N PHE A 31 13.21 10.38 4.91
CA PHE A 31 13.90 9.13 5.27
C PHE A 31 13.92 8.89 6.79
N LYS A 32 14.24 9.92 7.58
CA LYS A 32 14.33 9.81 9.04
C LYS A 32 12.98 9.46 9.67
N ALA A 33 11.91 10.15 9.26
CA ALA A 33 10.56 9.89 9.73
C ALA A 33 10.06 8.52 9.26
N SER A 34 10.41 8.09 8.04
CA SER A 34 10.10 6.76 7.52
C SER A 34 10.73 5.65 8.37
N ILE A 35 12.01 5.76 8.70
CA ILE A 35 12.68 4.80 9.60
C ILE A 35 11.99 4.77 10.96
N MET A 36 11.74 5.94 11.57
CA MET A 36 11.10 6.00 12.90
C MET A 36 9.71 5.35 12.91
N ALA A 37 8.91 5.57 11.86
CA ALA A 37 7.58 4.99 11.75
C ALA A 37 7.64 3.47 11.54
N LEU A 38 8.45 3.00 10.58
CA LEU A 38 8.50 1.60 10.14
C LEU A 38 9.26 0.67 11.09
N THR A 39 10.06 1.22 12.00
CA THR A 39 10.66 0.48 13.13
C THR A 39 9.95 0.75 14.46
N GLY A 40 8.83 1.47 14.43
CA GLY A 40 7.99 1.74 15.59
C GLY A 40 7.03 0.58 15.90
N GLU A 41 6.00 0.87 16.71
CA GLU A 41 5.10 -0.16 17.25
C GLU A 41 3.84 -0.42 16.40
N ARG A 42 3.62 0.33 15.31
CA ARG A 42 2.32 0.37 14.63
C ARG A 42 2.30 -0.19 13.21
N VAL A 43 3.34 0.11 12.43
CA VAL A 43 3.47 -0.27 11.02
C VAL A 43 4.91 -0.66 10.74
N SER A 44 5.12 -1.51 9.75
CA SER A 44 6.45 -1.92 9.30
C SER A 44 6.40 -2.43 7.87
N ALA A 45 7.56 -2.48 7.21
CA ALA A 45 7.72 -3.06 5.89
C ALA A 45 8.90 -4.02 5.86
N HIS A 46 8.96 -4.88 4.85
CA HIS A 46 10.11 -5.78 4.69
C HIS A 46 11.33 -4.99 4.21
N TYR A 47 11.11 -4.05 3.29
CA TYR A 47 12.16 -3.22 2.71
C TYR A 47 11.80 -1.74 2.74
N LEU A 48 12.80 -0.90 2.93
CA LEU A 48 12.74 0.55 2.74
C LEU A 48 13.79 0.96 1.71
N VAL A 49 13.35 1.70 0.68
CA VAL A 49 14.20 2.24 -0.39
C VAL A 49 14.22 3.78 -0.30
N PRO A 50 15.33 4.39 0.15
CA PRO A 50 15.45 5.84 0.32
C PRO A 50 15.51 6.57 -1.04
N ASP A 51 15.27 7.88 -1.04
CA ASP A 51 15.75 8.73 -2.13
C ASP A 51 17.18 9.19 -1.77
N PRO A 52 18.20 8.85 -2.59
CA PRO A 52 19.59 9.18 -2.28
C PRO A 52 19.90 10.68 -2.28
N SER A 53 18.99 11.51 -2.80
CA SER A 53 19.09 12.97 -2.77
C SER A 53 18.34 13.63 -1.60
N GLU A 54 17.60 12.85 -0.80
CA GLU A 54 16.83 13.37 0.32
C GLU A 54 17.75 13.78 1.49
N GLN A 55 17.44 14.95 2.07
CA GLN A 55 18.32 15.61 3.03
C GLN A 55 18.54 14.78 4.30
N THR A 56 17.50 14.18 4.87
CA THR A 56 17.63 13.40 6.10
C THR A 56 18.35 12.07 5.90
N TYR A 57 18.34 11.52 4.67
CA TYR A 57 19.17 10.38 4.27
C TYR A 57 20.66 10.74 4.27
N ILE A 58 21.01 11.89 3.70
CA ILE A 58 22.38 12.40 3.66
C ILE A 58 22.88 12.74 5.08
N GLU A 59 22.03 13.38 5.90
CA GLU A 59 22.34 13.73 7.29
C GLU A 59 22.53 12.50 8.19
N ALA A 60 21.85 11.39 7.89
CA ALA A 60 22.09 10.10 8.55
C ALA A 60 23.46 9.48 8.20
N GLY A 61 24.22 10.10 7.29
CA GLY A 61 25.59 9.73 6.94
C GLY A 61 25.71 8.75 5.78
N PHE A 62 24.61 8.44 5.10
CA PHE A 62 24.64 7.62 3.88
C PHE A 62 25.08 8.45 2.67
N LYS A 63 25.93 7.86 1.83
CA LYS A 63 26.50 8.52 0.64
C LYS A 63 26.23 7.79 -0.67
N ASP A 64 25.94 6.49 -0.56
CA ASP A 64 25.63 5.60 -1.67
C ASP A 64 24.22 5.07 -1.48
N MET A 65 23.57 4.69 -2.57
CA MET A 65 22.25 4.07 -2.53
C MET A 65 22.28 2.78 -1.68
N ARG A 66 21.32 2.62 -0.77
CA ARG A 66 21.14 1.42 0.03
C ARG A 66 19.68 1.00 0.07
N ILE A 67 19.46 -0.30 0.18
CA ILE A 67 18.15 -0.88 0.46
C ILE A 67 18.20 -1.42 1.88
N PHE A 68 17.26 -1.01 2.73
CA PHE A 68 17.21 -1.44 4.11
C PHE A 68 16.20 -2.56 4.25
N ASN A 69 16.61 -3.73 4.75
CA ASN A 69 15.69 -4.74 5.22
C ASN A 69 15.33 -4.44 6.68
N LEU A 70 14.04 -4.26 6.97
CA LEU A 70 13.55 -3.92 8.32
C LEU A 70 12.87 -5.11 9.00
N VAL A 71 12.28 -6.03 8.22
CA VAL A 71 11.66 -7.26 8.69
C VAL A 71 12.13 -8.42 7.81
N ASP A 72 12.55 -9.52 8.44
CA ASP A 72 12.92 -10.76 7.73
C ASP A 72 11.72 -11.27 6.92
N GLU A 73 11.94 -11.70 5.69
CA GLU A 73 10.86 -12.14 4.80
C GLU A 73 10.12 -13.42 5.26
N ASN A 74 10.68 -14.17 6.23
CA ASN A 74 10.00 -15.28 6.86
C ASN A 74 9.03 -14.83 7.97
N GLU A 75 9.11 -13.56 8.36
CA GLU A 75 8.24 -12.92 9.35
C GLU A 75 7.18 -12.06 8.65
N ARG A 76 6.19 -11.63 9.42
CA ARG A 76 5.06 -10.82 8.92
C ARG A 76 5.28 -9.34 9.22
N ALA A 77 5.64 -8.54 8.21
CA ALA A 77 5.58 -7.07 8.33
C ALA A 77 4.13 -6.56 8.32
N TRP A 78 3.90 -5.35 8.86
CA TRP A 78 2.57 -4.75 9.00
C TRP A 78 2.43 -3.55 8.05
N HIS A 79 2.25 -3.82 6.76
CA HIS A 79 2.23 -2.79 5.70
C HIS A 79 0.88 -2.72 4.96
N ALA A 80 0.27 -3.86 4.61
CA ALA A 80 -0.95 -3.92 3.81
C ALA A 80 -2.21 -3.51 4.58
N GLY A 81 -2.29 -3.82 5.88
CA GLY A 81 -3.50 -3.61 6.69
C GLY A 81 -4.71 -4.38 6.15
N VAL A 82 -5.92 -3.81 6.29
CA VAL A 82 -7.14 -4.36 5.67
C VAL A 82 -6.99 -4.28 4.15
N SER A 83 -6.95 -5.45 3.52
CA SER A 83 -6.55 -5.60 2.11
C SER A 83 -7.17 -6.85 1.48
N SER A 84 -7.36 -6.82 0.16
CA SER A 84 -7.88 -7.93 -0.64
C SER A 84 -7.29 -7.94 -2.05
N TRP A 85 -6.84 -9.09 -2.53
CA TRP A 85 -6.36 -9.29 -3.90
C TRP A 85 -6.48 -10.75 -4.33
N ALA A 86 -6.94 -11.00 -5.56
CA ALA A 86 -7.04 -12.32 -6.18
C ALA A 86 -7.77 -13.35 -5.27
N GLY A 87 -8.86 -12.90 -4.61
CA GLY A 87 -9.67 -13.71 -3.71
C GLY A 87 -9.04 -14.01 -2.34
N ARG A 88 -7.91 -13.38 -2.00
CA ARG A 88 -7.28 -13.45 -0.67
C ARG A 88 -7.46 -12.14 0.06
N SER A 89 -7.51 -12.19 1.38
CA SER A 89 -7.55 -11.03 2.26
C SER A 89 -6.40 -11.07 3.27
N ASN A 90 -6.20 -9.96 3.99
CA ASN A 90 -5.11 -9.81 4.98
C ASN A 90 -3.73 -10.08 4.36
N LEU A 91 -3.40 -9.31 3.32
CA LEU A 91 -2.26 -9.57 2.45
C LEU A 91 -0.92 -9.59 3.18
N ASN A 92 -0.79 -8.90 4.31
CA ASN A 92 0.37 -8.99 5.21
C ASN A 92 0.85 -10.44 5.45
N ASP A 93 -0.07 -11.42 5.54
CA ASP A 93 0.27 -12.81 5.83
C ASP A 93 1.03 -13.51 4.68
N THR A 94 0.93 -12.98 3.46
CA THR A 94 1.42 -13.63 2.24
C THR A 94 2.11 -12.67 1.28
N SER A 95 2.46 -11.47 1.73
CA SER A 95 3.10 -10.44 0.90
C SER A 95 4.41 -9.96 1.49
N LEU A 96 5.33 -9.59 0.60
CA LEU A 96 6.43 -8.70 0.95
C LEU A 96 6.04 -7.26 0.64
N GLY A 97 6.52 -6.33 1.46
CA GLY A 97 6.18 -4.91 1.38
C GLY A 97 7.45 -4.11 1.15
N ILE A 98 7.46 -3.30 0.09
CA ILE A 98 8.54 -2.36 -0.23
C ILE A 98 8.01 -0.94 -0.03
N GLU A 99 8.54 -0.26 0.97
CA GLU A 99 8.32 1.17 1.20
C GLU A 99 9.35 1.99 0.45
N ILE A 100 8.91 3.02 -0.25
CA ILE A 100 9.77 3.87 -1.07
C ILE A 100 9.63 5.29 -0.57
N VAL A 101 10.74 5.90 -0.15
CA VAL A 101 10.74 7.26 0.37
C VAL A 101 10.33 8.23 -0.74
N ASN A 102 9.12 8.78 -0.63
CA ASN A 102 8.56 9.74 -1.55
C ASN A 102 7.60 10.65 -0.79
N LEU A 103 7.71 11.96 -1.00
CA LEU A 103 6.99 12.99 -0.25
C LEU A 103 5.59 13.26 -0.82
N ALA A 104 4.90 12.22 -1.29
CA ALA A 104 3.54 12.33 -1.78
C ALA A 104 2.63 12.93 -0.71
N THR A 105 1.71 13.79 -1.14
CA THR A 105 0.72 14.43 -0.27
C THR A 105 -0.69 14.22 -0.82
N GLY A 106 -1.68 14.30 0.06
CA GLY A 106 -3.09 14.09 -0.27
C GLY A 106 -3.73 13.22 0.80
N HIS A 107 -4.93 13.59 1.25
CA HIS A 107 -5.59 12.91 2.34
C HIS A 107 -6.36 11.70 1.80
N SER A 108 -5.96 10.49 2.23
CA SER A 108 -6.90 9.38 2.27
C SER A 108 -7.53 9.42 3.66
N ASP A 109 -8.82 9.76 3.76
CA ASP A 109 -9.59 9.65 4.99
C ASP A 109 -9.49 8.23 5.57
N SER A 110 -8.50 8.00 6.42
CA SER A 110 -8.42 6.82 7.25
C SER A 110 -7.57 7.13 8.48
N LEU A 111 -7.96 6.53 9.59
CA LEU A 111 -7.54 6.73 10.99
C LEU A 111 -6.02 6.70 11.28
N GLU A 112 -5.15 6.60 10.27
CA GLU A 112 -3.70 6.54 10.39
C GLU A 112 -3.06 7.92 10.64
N GLU A 113 -3.70 9.04 10.29
CA GLU A 113 -3.16 10.37 10.57
C GLU A 113 -3.12 10.69 12.08
N ILE A 114 -4.04 10.10 12.86
CA ILE A 114 -4.00 10.14 14.33
C ILE A 114 -2.69 9.54 14.87
N CYS A 115 -2.08 8.60 14.13
CA CYS A 115 -0.85 7.97 14.54
C CYS A 115 0.40 8.82 14.28
N ALA A 116 0.47 9.48 13.12
CA ALA A 116 1.58 10.35 12.77
C ALA A 116 1.59 11.65 13.61
N GLU A 117 0.42 12.25 13.82
CA GLU A 117 0.31 13.44 14.68
C GLU A 117 0.66 13.16 16.14
N ALA A 118 0.30 11.98 16.66
CA ALA A 118 0.64 11.59 18.03
C ALA A 118 2.17 11.47 18.22
N ALA A 119 2.88 10.90 17.24
CA ALA A 119 4.34 10.81 17.28
C ALA A 119 5.03 12.18 17.22
N LEU A 120 4.47 13.14 16.45
CA LEU A 120 4.95 14.52 16.40
C LEU A 120 4.63 15.34 17.67
N LYS A 121 3.51 15.05 18.35
CA LYS A 121 3.11 15.71 19.59
C LYS A 121 3.99 15.29 20.78
N ASP A 122 4.41 14.03 20.84
CA ASP A 122 5.34 13.54 21.89
C ASP A 122 6.74 14.18 21.78
N MET A 123 7.14 14.63 20.59
CA MET A 123 8.40 15.33 20.37
C MET A 123 8.46 16.73 21.04
N ARG A 124 7.30 17.35 21.32
CA ARG A 124 7.24 18.65 22.00
C ARG A 124 7.34 18.57 23.53
N VAL A 125 7.28 17.37 24.11
CA VAL A 125 7.25 17.17 25.57
C VAL A 125 8.64 16.82 26.16
N LEU A 126 9.61 16.44 25.32
CA LEU A 126 10.96 16.11 25.77
C LEU A 126 11.95 17.26 25.56
N ASN A 127 11.75 18.35 26.30
CA ASN A 127 12.84 19.30 26.60
C ASN A 127 12.61 19.95 27.98
N PRO A 128 13.14 19.38 29.07
CA PRO A 128 13.39 20.14 30.27
C PRO A 128 14.83 20.66 30.25
N VAL A 129 14.95 21.99 30.20
CA VAL A 129 16.16 22.71 30.55
C VAL A 129 16.50 22.39 32.00
N HIS A 130 17.69 21.84 32.22
CA HIS A 130 18.26 21.62 33.54
C HIS A 130 18.82 22.95 34.07
N GLU A 131 18.21 23.50 35.12
CA GLU A 131 18.91 24.33 36.10
C GLU A 131 18.56 23.85 37.51
N GLY A 132 19.60 23.73 38.34
CA GLY A 132 19.56 23.04 39.61
C GLY A 132 19.33 23.94 40.83
N GLY A 133 19.17 23.27 41.97
CA GLY A 133 19.50 23.80 43.29
C GLY A 133 18.36 23.79 44.30
N GLY A 134 18.58 23.10 45.44
CA GLY A 134 18.10 23.57 46.74
C GLY A 134 17.01 22.75 47.45
N SER A 135 17.45 21.79 48.26
CA SER A 135 16.94 21.34 49.57
C SER A 135 15.63 21.93 50.17
N LEU A 136 14.72 21.07 50.67
CA LEU A 136 14.39 20.84 52.11
C LEU A 136 13.04 20.08 52.30
N GLN A 137 13.14 18.99 53.06
CA GLN A 137 12.26 18.40 54.08
C GLN A 137 10.71 18.49 54.10
N THR A 138 10.14 17.32 54.45
CA THR A 138 8.92 17.00 55.25
C THR A 138 7.55 17.44 54.73
N ASP A 139 6.61 16.50 54.51
CA ASP A 139 5.77 15.94 55.58
C ASP A 139 4.90 14.76 55.10
N VAL A 140 4.61 13.85 56.02
CA VAL A 140 3.72 12.69 55.86
C VAL A 140 2.35 13.07 56.42
N GLY A 141 1.30 12.97 55.60
CA GLY A 141 -0.07 13.24 56.02
C GLY A 141 -1.09 12.44 55.22
N SER A 142 -1.59 11.37 55.84
CA SER A 142 -2.75 10.58 55.43
C SER A 142 -4.03 11.42 55.40
N LEU A 143 -4.97 11.12 54.50
CA LEU A 143 -6.41 11.06 54.79
C LEU A 143 -7.21 10.51 53.59
N ALA A 144 -8.14 9.63 53.93
CA ALA A 144 -9.11 8.99 53.05
C ALA A 144 -10.27 9.94 52.68
N ASP A 145 -10.95 9.62 51.58
CA ASP A 145 -12.37 9.21 51.51
C ASP A 145 -13.01 9.62 50.17
N GLY A 146 -13.97 8.82 49.72
CA GLY A 146 -14.50 8.82 48.38
C GLY A 146 -15.49 9.94 48.06
N SER A 147 -15.83 10.03 46.77
CA SER A 147 -17.17 10.43 46.35
C SER A 147 -17.38 10.09 44.86
N HIS A 148 -18.52 9.44 44.62
CA HIS A 148 -19.18 9.34 43.33
C HIS A 148 -19.29 10.71 42.65
N VAL A 149 -19.03 10.77 41.34
CA VAL A 149 -19.65 11.79 40.49
C VAL A 149 -20.22 11.13 39.23
N SER A 150 -21.51 11.41 39.09
CA SER A 150 -22.46 11.07 38.04
C SER A 150 -21.99 11.36 36.62
N GLY A 151 -22.43 10.49 35.70
CA GLY A 151 -22.29 10.66 34.27
C GLY A 151 -22.98 11.93 33.74
N PHE A 152 -22.33 12.50 32.72
CA PHE A 152 -22.94 13.42 31.78
C PHE A 152 -23.07 12.71 30.44
N ALA A 153 -24.31 12.32 30.12
CA ALA A 153 -24.71 12.02 28.75
C ALA A 153 -24.86 13.36 28.02
N PHE A 154 -24.13 13.55 26.92
CA PHE A 154 -24.38 14.63 25.97
C PHE A 154 -25.14 14.09 24.76
N PRO A 155 -26.13 14.82 24.23
CA PRO A 155 -26.99 14.33 23.15
C PRO A 155 -26.24 14.34 21.82
N LEU A 156 -26.39 13.23 21.08
CA LEU A 156 -25.83 13.04 19.76
C LEU A 156 -26.86 13.52 18.72
N GLU A 157 -26.86 14.81 18.43
CA GLU A 157 -27.46 15.33 17.20
C GLU A 157 -26.61 16.47 16.66
N THR A 158 -25.91 16.20 15.57
CA THR A 158 -25.84 17.13 14.44
C THR A 158 -25.32 16.37 13.22
N VAL A 159 -26.20 16.26 12.24
CA VAL A 159 -25.89 15.90 10.86
C VAL A 159 -24.90 16.93 10.34
N ASN A 160 -23.63 16.55 10.21
CA ASN A 160 -22.69 17.28 9.38
C ASN A 160 -22.54 16.51 8.07
N VAL A 161 -23.19 17.05 7.05
CA VAL A 161 -22.91 16.83 5.64
C VAL A 161 -21.42 17.08 5.46
N VAL A 162 -20.64 16.00 5.29
CA VAL A 162 -19.20 16.11 5.04
C VAL A 162 -19.05 16.71 3.64
N THR A 163 -18.58 17.96 3.63
CA THR A 163 -18.06 18.63 2.45
C THR A 163 -16.86 17.83 1.97
N TYR A 164 -16.92 17.27 0.76
CA TYR A 164 -15.75 16.80 0.02
C TYR A 164 -14.74 17.95 0.02
N SER A 165 -13.63 17.81 0.73
CA SER A 165 -12.48 18.65 0.45
C SER A 165 -11.90 18.18 -0.88
N ASP A 166 -11.97 19.04 -1.90
CA ASP A 166 -11.28 18.91 -3.18
C ASP A 166 -9.75 19.04 -2.97
N GLU A 167 -9.16 18.22 -2.10
CA GLU A 167 -7.72 18.25 -1.85
C GLU A 167 -6.98 17.42 -2.89
N VAL A 168 -6.13 18.13 -3.66
CA VAL A 168 -5.39 17.60 -4.79
C VAL A 168 -4.24 16.73 -4.30
N PHE A 169 -4.25 15.44 -4.63
CA PHE A 169 -3.09 14.58 -4.45
C PHE A 169 -1.91 15.11 -5.26
N THR A 170 -0.73 15.17 -4.63
CA THR A 170 0.53 15.47 -5.31
C THR A 170 1.42 14.24 -5.23
N PHE A 171 1.83 13.74 -6.39
CA PHE A 171 2.77 12.61 -6.50
C PHE A 171 4.11 13.12 -7.06
N PRO A 172 5.11 13.42 -6.22
CA PRO A 172 6.45 13.76 -6.67
C PRO A 172 7.07 12.64 -7.52
N PRO A 173 7.87 12.95 -8.54
CA PRO A 173 8.60 11.94 -9.29
C PRO A 173 9.55 11.18 -8.37
N TYR A 174 9.71 9.89 -8.62
CA TYR A 174 10.71 9.07 -7.95
C TYR A 174 12.10 9.33 -8.52
N ASN A 175 13.13 9.27 -7.68
CA ASN A 175 14.51 9.40 -8.13
C ASN A 175 14.89 8.19 -9.04
N PRO A 176 15.51 8.39 -10.22
CA PRO A 176 15.88 7.28 -11.09
C PRO A 176 16.76 6.21 -10.41
N THR A 177 17.72 6.64 -9.58
CA THR A 177 18.58 5.71 -8.80
C THR A 177 17.77 4.90 -7.79
N GLN A 178 16.73 5.51 -7.21
CA GLN A 178 15.80 4.83 -6.32
C GLN A 178 15.00 3.76 -7.08
N ILE A 179 14.52 4.10 -8.28
CA ILE A 179 13.77 3.17 -9.14
C ILE A 179 14.63 2.01 -9.64
N ASP A 180 15.90 2.25 -9.97
CA ASP A 180 16.85 1.17 -10.30
C ASP A 180 17.05 0.20 -9.12
N ALA A 181 17.19 0.73 -7.91
CA ALA A 181 17.28 -0.09 -6.70
C ALA A 181 15.99 -0.92 -6.45
N VAL A 182 14.81 -0.32 -6.68
CA VAL A 182 13.53 -1.05 -6.61
C VAL A 182 13.50 -2.19 -7.63
N LYS A 183 13.94 -1.95 -8.87
CA LYS A 183 14.00 -2.99 -9.92
C LYS A 183 14.91 -4.15 -9.51
N GLU A 184 16.13 -3.86 -9.06
CA GLU A 184 17.07 -4.90 -8.62
C GLU A 184 16.52 -5.73 -7.45
N LEU A 185 15.92 -5.07 -6.45
CA LEU A 185 15.30 -5.74 -5.32
C LEU A 185 14.10 -6.60 -5.75
N ALA A 186 13.20 -6.06 -6.56
CA ALA A 186 12.03 -6.79 -7.02
C ALA A 186 12.43 -8.02 -7.83
N LEU A 187 13.39 -7.91 -8.76
CA LEU A 187 13.91 -9.06 -9.51
C LEU A 187 14.54 -10.10 -8.57
N ASN A 188 15.29 -9.68 -7.56
CA ASN A 188 15.86 -10.58 -6.57
C ASN A 188 14.78 -11.35 -5.78
N ILE A 189 13.71 -10.67 -5.38
CA ILE A 189 12.56 -11.27 -4.70
C ILE A 189 11.84 -12.27 -5.63
N LEU A 190 11.51 -11.86 -6.84
CA LEU A 190 10.77 -12.70 -7.80
C LEU A 190 11.53 -13.99 -8.17
N GLN A 191 12.86 -13.96 -8.21
CA GLN A 191 13.69 -15.16 -8.40
C GLN A 191 13.59 -16.16 -7.23
N ARG A 192 13.37 -15.67 -6.01
CA ARG A 192 13.30 -16.50 -4.79
C ARG A 192 11.88 -17.00 -4.48
N TYR A 193 10.87 -16.27 -4.94
CA TYR A 193 9.45 -16.59 -4.77
C TYR A 193 8.75 -16.77 -6.13
N PRO A 194 8.92 -17.94 -6.77
CA PRO A 194 8.39 -18.20 -8.12
C PRO A 194 6.85 -18.27 -8.21
N ASP A 195 6.16 -18.30 -7.06
CA ASP A 195 4.71 -18.26 -6.98
C ASP A 195 4.15 -16.82 -7.07
N ILE A 196 5.00 -15.79 -7.04
CA ILE A 196 4.62 -14.40 -7.33
C ILE A 196 4.59 -14.23 -8.85
N THR A 197 3.39 -14.14 -9.42
CA THR A 197 3.21 -13.92 -10.85
C THR A 197 3.21 -12.42 -11.18
N PRO A 198 3.30 -12.02 -12.47
CA PRO A 198 3.22 -10.61 -12.84
C PRO A 198 2.01 -9.86 -12.27
N THR A 199 0.85 -10.51 -12.15
CA THR A 199 -0.38 -9.90 -11.58
C THR A 199 -0.39 -9.85 -10.05
N ASP A 200 0.63 -10.40 -9.39
CA ASP A 200 0.79 -10.41 -7.94
C ASP A 200 1.80 -9.33 -7.45
N VAL A 201 2.36 -8.54 -8.37
CA VAL A 201 3.10 -7.31 -8.05
C VAL A 201 2.14 -6.14 -8.18
N VAL A 202 1.82 -5.51 -7.05
CA VAL A 202 0.70 -4.59 -6.91
C VAL A 202 1.08 -3.35 -6.11
N GLY A 203 0.35 -2.26 -6.30
CA GLY A 203 0.38 -1.13 -5.38
C GLY A 203 -0.50 -1.37 -4.16
N HIS A 204 -0.29 -0.59 -3.09
CA HIS A 204 -1.21 -0.62 -1.96
C HIS A 204 -2.62 -0.15 -2.36
N SER A 205 -2.71 0.79 -3.31
CA SER A 205 -3.97 1.25 -3.90
C SER A 205 -4.80 0.13 -4.51
N ASP A 206 -4.17 -0.90 -5.06
CA ASP A 206 -4.86 -2.01 -5.71
C ASP A 206 -5.57 -2.94 -4.71
N ILE A 207 -4.96 -3.09 -3.54
CA ILE A 207 -5.40 -4.05 -2.52
C ILE A 207 -6.26 -3.40 -1.42
N ALA A 208 -6.23 -2.07 -1.30
CA ALA A 208 -6.89 -1.31 -0.25
C ALA A 208 -7.67 -0.11 -0.82
N LEU A 209 -8.64 -0.42 -1.70
CA LEU A 209 -9.45 0.54 -2.46
C LEU A 209 -10.08 1.62 -1.56
N GLY A 210 -10.00 2.87 -2.02
CA GLY A 210 -10.52 4.06 -1.31
C GLY A 210 -9.69 4.47 -0.08
N ARG A 211 -8.99 3.53 0.56
CA ARG A 211 -8.15 3.80 1.73
C ARG A 211 -6.73 4.24 1.37
N LYS A 212 -6.20 3.78 0.24
CA LYS A 212 -4.79 3.96 -0.15
C LYS A 212 -4.66 4.43 -1.59
N SER A 213 -3.64 5.25 -1.84
CA SER A 213 -3.33 5.82 -3.16
C SER A 213 -1.88 5.58 -3.59
N ASP A 214 -1.11 4.88 -2.78
CA ASP A 214 0.30 4.55 -2.99
C ASP A 214 0.47 3.28 -3.84
N PRO A 215 1.56 3.19 -4.65
CA PRO A 215 2.67 4.13 -4.78
C PRO A 215 2.38 5.35 -5.69
N GLY A 216 1.14 5.50 -6.15
CA GLY A 216 0.66 6.70 -6.86
C GLY A 216 1.03 6.75 -8.34
N ALA A 217 0.49 7.76 -9.03
CA ALA A 217 0.63 7.90 -10.49
C ALA A 217 2.06 8.23 -10.96
N ALA A 218 2.96 8.64 -10.07
CA ALA A 218 4.35 8.91 -10.42
C ALA A 218 5.23 7.64 -10.43
N PHE A 219 4.73 6.51 -9.91
CA PHE A 219 5.50 5.28 -9.83
C PHE A 219 5.57 4.59 -11.20
N PRO A 220 6.76 4.27 -11.75
CA PRO A 220 6.89 3.93 -13.16
C PRO A 220 6.59 2.45 -13.47
N TRP A 221 5.32 2.04 -13.35
CA TRP A 221 4.88 0.65 -13.56
C TRP A 221 5.28 0.07 -14.92
N LYS A 222 5.13 0.84 -16.01
CA LYS A 222 5.53 0.41 -17.36
C LYS A 222 7.05 0.16 -17.47
N GLU A 223 7.85 0.93 -16.75
CA GLU A 223 9.31 0.76 -16.70
C GLU A 223 9.70 -0.52 -15.94
N LEU A 224 9.04 -0.80 -14.82
CA LEU A 224 9.20 -2.04 -14.08
C LEU A 224 8.81 -3.25 -14.93
N TYR A 225 7.68 -3.17 -15.64
CA TYR A 225 7.24 -4.23 -16.56
C TYR A 225 8.28 -4.48 -17.65
N ALA A 226 8.86 -3.43 -18.24
CA ALA A 226 9.92 -3.57 -19.24
C ALA A 226 11.17 -4.27 -18.68
N ALA A 227 11.41 -4.18 -17.37
CA ALA A 227 12.46 -4.91 -16.66
C ALA A 227 12.03 -6.33 -16.23
N GLY A 228 10.82 -6.77 -16.55
CA GLY A 228 10.28 -8.09 -16.21
C GLY A 228 9.59 -8.16 -14.84
N ILE A 229 9.19 -7.02 -14.27
CA ILE A 229 8.57 -6.93 -12.95
C ILE A 229 7.12 -6.45 -13.10
N GLY A 230 6.17 -7.27 -12.65
CA GLY A 230 4.76 -6.93 -12.67
C GLY A 230 4.11 -7.07 -14.05
N ALA A 231 2.82 -6.73 -14.12
CA ALA A 231 1.99 -6.89 -15.30
C ALA A 231 1.84 -5.59 -16.08
N TRP A 232 1.76 -5.71 -17.41
CA TRP A 232 1.33 -4.65 -18.31
C TRP A 232 0.59 -5.22 -19.53
N TYR A 233 -0.26 -4.42 -20.14
CA TYR A 233 -1.01 -4.78 -21.35
C TYR A 233 -0.13 -4.66 -22.61
N ASP A 234 -0.59 -5.28 -23.70
CA ASP A 234 0.02 -5.09 -25.02
C ASP A 234 -0.74 -3.96 -25.74
N ASP A 235 0.01 -2.99 -26.28
CA ASP A 235 -0.57 -1.78 -26.89
C ASP A 235 -1.51 -2.13 -28.06
N GLU A 236 -1.17 -3.14 -28.88
CA GLU A 236 -2.00 -3.61 -30.01
C GLU A 236 -3.37 -4.15 -29.55
N VAL A 237 -3.41 -4.92 -28.45
CA VAL A 237 -4.66 -5.49 -27.91
C VAL A 237 -5.50 -4.39 -27.27
N LYS A 238 -4.86 -3.46 -26.56
CA LYS A 238 -5.52 -2.28 -26.00
C LYS A 238 -6.13 -1.42 -27.12
N ASP A 239 -5.40 -1.14 -28.19
CA ASP A 239 -5.89 -0.35 -29.33
C ASP A 239 -7.10 -1.02 -29.99
N HIS A 240 -7.07 -2.34 -30.16
CA HIS A 240 -8.20 -3.11 -30.69
C HIS A 240 -9.48 -2.94 -29.84
N TYR A 241 -9.36 -3.08 -28.51
CA TYR A 241 -10.49 -2.86 -27.61
C TYR A 241 -10.96 -1.41 -27.60
N GLN A 242 -10.05 -0.45 -27.71
CA GLN A 242 -10.39 0.96 -27.75
C GLN A 242 -11.23 1.30 -29.01
N GLU A 243 -10.86 0.76 -30.18
CA GLU A 243 -11.65 0.89 -31.41
C GLU A 243 -13.04 0.24 -31.29
N GLN A 244 -13.12 -0.91 -30.62
CA GLN A 244 -14.38 -1.60 -30.37
C GLN A 244 -15.28 -0.79 -29.44
N PHE A 245 -14.75 -0.30 -28.32
CA PHE A 245 -15.52 0.38 -27.28
C PHE A 245 -15.92 1.80 -27.66
N CYS A 246 -15.24 2.44 -28.61
CA CYS A 246 -15.72 3.64 -29.28
C CYS A 246 -17.06 3.43 -30.01
N LYS A 247 -17.36 2.21 -30.46
CA LYS A 247 -18.62 1.86 -31.16
C LYS A 247 -19.67 1.33 -30.20
N SER A 248 -19.26 0.52 -29.23
CA SER A 248 -20.15 -0.09 -28.23
C SER A 248 -19.41 -0.22 -26.91
N PHE A 249 -19.74 0.67 -25.98
CA PHE A 249 -19.14 0.69 -24.66
C PHE A 249 -19.60 -0.52 -23.83
N PRO A 250 -18.71 -1.18 -23.05
CA PRO A 250 -19.07 -2.36 -22.28
C PRO A 250 -20.01 -2.02 -21.12
N LEU A 251 -20.81 -2.99 -20.69
CA LEU A 251 -21.68 -2.81 -19.52
C LEU A 251 -20.83 -2.78 -18.24
N LYS A 252 -21.27 -2.00 -17.24
CA LYS A 252 -20.63 -1.94 -15.92
C LYS A 252 -20.44 -3.34 -15.30
N ALA A 253 -21.41 -4.23 -15.49
CA ALA A 253 -21.33 -5.61 -14.99
C ALA A 253 -20.15 -6.40 -15.60
N ASP A 254 -19.90 -6.23 -16.90
CA ASP A 254 -18.82 -6.93 -17.60
C ASP A 254 -17.44 -6.39 -17.18
N VAL A 255 -17.33 -5.07 -17.02
CA VAL A 255 -16.12 -4.42 -16.51
C VAL A 255 -15.80 -4.90 -15.10
N LEU A 256 -16.80 -4.97 -14.21
CA LEU A 256 -16.62 -5.49 -12.85
C LEU A 256 -16.22 -6.97 -12.85
N ALA A 257 -16.78 -7.78 -13.76
CA ALA A 257 -16.36 -9.17 -13.91
C ALA A 257 -14.89 -9.29 -14.34
N LYS A 258 -14.43 -8.43 -15.26
CA LYS A 258 -13.02 -8.37 -15.70
C LYS A 258 -12.09 -7.88 -14.58
N LEU A 259 -12.45 -6.82 -13.84
CA LEU A 259 -11.66 -6.35 -12.70
C LEU A 259 -11.55 -7.41 -11.59
N ARG A 260 -12.65 -8.11 -11.28
CA ARG A 260 -12.64 -9.24 -10.34
C ARG A 260 -11.78 -10.39 -10.85
N CYS A 261 -11.84 -10.69 -12.15
CA CYS A 261 -10.99 -11.71 -12.77
C CYS A 261 -9.51 -11.34 -12.65
N TYR A 262 -9.17 -10.06 -12.82
CA TYR A 262 -7.80 -9.58 -12.72
C TYR A 262 -7.26 -9.68 -11.28
N GLY A 263 -8.06 -9.33 -10.29
CA GLY A 263 -7.69 -9.48 -8.88
C GLY A 263 -8.39 -8.56 -7.90
N TYR A 264 -9.04 -7.49 -8.37
CA TYR A 264 -9.64 -6.48 -7.50
C TYR A 264 -10.85 -7.00 -6.71
N ASP A 265 -11.02 -6.49 -5.49
CA ASP A 265 -12.28 -6.60 -4.78
C ASP A 265 -13.32 -5.65 -5.37
N ILE A 266 -14.47 -6.19 -5.76
CA ILE A 266 -15.59 -5.41 -6.34
C ILE A 266 -16.75 -5.22 -5.35
N SER A 267 -16.59 -5.64 -4.09
CA SER A 267 -17.67 -5.65 -3.09
C SER A 267 -18.31 -4.27 -2.86
N ALA A 268 -17.53 -3.19 -2.89
CA ALA A 268 -17.98 -1.81 -2.70
C ALA A 268 -18.49 -1.12 -3.99
N ALA A 269 -18.32 -1.75 -5.16
CA ALA A 269 -18.60 -1.14 -6.47
C ALA A 269 -20.09 -0.99 -6.81
N CYS A 270 -20.99 -1.46 -5.93
CA CYS A 270 -22.42 -1.18 -6.01
C CYS A 270 -22.76 0.29 -5.72
N SER A 271 -21.89 0.99 -4.99
CA SER A 271 -21.99 2.43 -4.75
C SER A 271 -21.20 3.21 -5.81
N GLU A 272 -21.63 4.45 -6.10
CA GLU A 272 -20.91 5.32 -7.03
C GLU A 272 -19.50 5.68 -6.52
N ILE A 273 -19.36 5.91 -5.21
CA ILE A 273 -18.08 6.20 -4.58
C ILE A 273 -17.15 4.99 -4.68
N GLY A 274 -17.61 3.81 -4.24
CA GLY A 274 -16.78 2.60 -4.29
C GLY A 274 -16.43 2.17 -5.71
N TYR A 275 -17.29 2.45 -6.69
CA TYR A 275 -16.94 2.23 -8.10
C TYR A 275 -15.88 3.23 -8.58
N LYS A 276 -16.01 4.51 -8.24
CA LYS A 276 -15.01 5.54 -8.56
C LYS A 276 -13.65 5.22 -7.96
N ASP A 277 -13.60 4.79 -6.69
CA ASP A 277 -12.36 4.41 -6.01
C ASP A 277 -11.69 3.20 -6.67
N LEU A 278 -12.48 2.20 -7.07
CA LEU A 278 -12.00 1.04 -7.80
C LEU A 278 -11.36 1.42 -9.14
N ILE A 279 -12.04 2.24 -9.93
CA ILE A 279 -11.53 2.71 -11.23
C ILE A 279 -10.28 3.59 -11.03
N ARG A 280 -10.28 4.47 -10.03
CA ARG A 280 -9.14 5.32 -9.72
C ARG A 280 -7.91 4.50 -9.34
N ALA A 281 -8.05 3.50 -8.47
CA ALA A 281 -6.95 2.62 -8.09
C ALA A 281 -6.34 1.92 -9.30
N PHE A 282 -7.19 1.40 -10.20
CA PHE A 282 -6.74 0.81 -11.45
C PHE A 282 -5.99 1.80 -12.34
N GLN A 283 -6.49 3.03 -12.49
CA GLN A 283 -5.85 4.07 -13.30
C GLN A 283 -4.50 4.51 -12.71
N LEU A 284 -4.37 4.64 -11.39
CA LEU A 284 -3.10 4.93 -10.72
C LEU A 284 -1.99 3.90 -11.04
N HIS A 285 -2.37 2.67 -11.39
CA HIS A 285 -1.45 1.63 -11.79
C HIS A 285 -1.22 1.62 -13.31
N PHE A 286 -2.29 1.52 -14.11
CA PHE A 286 -2.18 1.19 -15.54
C PHE A 286 -2.44 2.34 -16.52
N ARG A 287 -2.91 3.50 -16.03
CA ARG A 287 -3.25 4.67 -16.85
C ARG A 287 -3.02 5.98 -16.09
N GLN A 288 -1.75 6.23 -15.81
CA GLN A 288 -1.30 7.22 -14.83
C GLN A 288 -1.48 8.67 -15.32
N GLU A 289 -1.72 8.87 -16.61
CA GLU A 289 -2.00 10.17 -17.22
C GLU A 289 -3.37 10.73 -16.80
N ASN A 290 -4.35 9.87 -16.47
CA ASN A 290 -5.64 10.28 -15.93
C ASN A 290 -6.25 9.23 -14.99
N TYR A 291 -6.36 9.61 -13.71
CA TYR A 291 -6.83 8.81 -12.58
C TYR A 291 -8.01 9.46 -11.85
N ASP A 292 -8.92 10.11 -12.57
CA ASP A 292 -10.12 10.76 -12.04
C ASP A 292 -11.17 9.78 -11.45
N GLY A 293 -10.98 8.47 -11.65
CA GLY A 293 -11.90 7.41 -11.22
C GLY A 293 -13.12 7.27 -12.13
N ILE A 294 -13.14 7.91 -13.29
CA ILE A 294 -14.21 7.80 -14.28
C ILE A 294 -13.82 6.74 -15.30
N LEU A 295 -14.69 5.74 -15.48
CA LEU A 295 -14.47 4.72 -16.51
C LEU A 295 -14.64 5.34 -17.90
N ASP A 296 -13.55 5.41 -18.65
CA ASP A 296 -13.55 5.80 -20.06
C ASP A 296 -13.12 4.63 -20.97
N VAL A 297 -13.11 4.90 -22.28
CA VAL A 297 -12.84 3.89 -23.33
C VAL A 297 -11.45 3.28 -23.16
N GLU A 298 -10.46 4.11 -22.86
CA GLU A 298 -9.08 3.68 -22.69
C GLU A 298 -8.91 2.82 -21.44
N THR A 299 -9.48 3.25 -20.31
CA THR A 299 -9.47 2.47 -19.07
C THR A 299 -10.13 1.11 -19.26
N ALA A 300 -11.31 1.08 -19.91
CA ALA A 300 -11.99 -0.18 -20.23
C ALA A 300 -11.15 -1.09 -21.15
N ALA A 301 -10.50 -0.52 -22.17
CA ALA A 301 -9.67 -1.27 -23.10
C ALA A 301 -8.44 -1.90 -22.41
N ILE A 302 -7.78 -1.15 -21.52
CA ILE A 302 -6.66 -1.63 -20.71
C ILE A 302 -7.11 -2.80 -19.82
N ILE A 303 -8.25 -2.68 -19.13
CA ILE A 303 -8.80 -3.77 -18.28
C ILE A 303 -8.95 -5.06 -19.09
N TYR A 304 -9.56 -4.97 -20.28
CA TYR A 304 -9.81 -6.15 -21.11
C TYR A 304 -8.49 -6.74 -21.66
N ALA A 305 -7.58 -5.90 -22.14
CA ALA A 305 -6.28 -6.33 -22.65
C ALA A 305 -5.45 -7.06 -21.57
N LEU A 306 -5.45 -6.55 -20.34
CA LEU A 306 -4.79 -7.20 -19.20
C LEU A 306 -5.41 -8.57 -18.91
N VAL A 307 -6.74 -8.66 -18.82
CA VAL A 307 -7.40 -9.93 -18.51
C VAL A 307 -7.15 -10.97 -19.59
N ASP A 308 -7.19 -10.58 -20.86
CA ASP A 308 -6.95 -11.52 -21.96
C ASP A 308 -5.51 -12.05 -21.97
N LYS A 309 -4.54 -11.18 -21.65
CA LYS A 309 -3.12 -11.55 -21.57
C LYS A 309 -2.81 -12.50 -20.42
N TYR A 310 -3.31 -12.20 -19.22
CA TYR A 310 -2.93 -12.93 -18.00
C TYR A 310 -3.93 -14.01 -17.58
N PHE A 311 -5.15 -13.99 -18.11
CA PHE A 311 -6.22 -14.95 -17.77
C PHE A 311 -6.95 -15.51 -19.01
N PRO A 312 -6.22 -16.06 -20.01
CA PRO A 312 -6.81 -16.49 -21.29
C PRO A 312 -7.84 -17.62 -21.16
N SER A 313 -7.78 -18.39 -20.06
CA SER A 313 -8.73 -19.49 -19.81
C SER A 313 -10.13 -19.02 -19.41
N ASN A 314 -10.29 -17.77 -18.98
CA ASN A 314 -11.59 -17.20 -18.60
C ASN A 314 -12.36 -16.59 -19.79
N ALA A 315 -11.80 -16.61 -21.00
CA ALA A 315 -12.49 -16.21 -22.22
C ALA A 315 -13.64 -17.17 -22.63
N PHE A 316 -13.73 -18.37 -22.01
CA PHE A 316 -14.67 -19.42 -22.42
C PHE A 316 -15.90 -19.64 -21.51
N ASN A 317 -16.08 -18.86 -20.44
CA ASN A 317 -17.25 -19.00 -19.56
C ASN A 317 -18.20 -17.81 -19.66
N VAL A 318 -18.68 -17.54 -20.87
CA VAL A 318 -19.93 -16.81 -21.10
C VAL A 318 -20.80 -17.69 -22.01
N THR A 319 -21.56 -18.58 -21.39
CA THR A 319 -22.69 -19.30 -22.00
C THR A 319 -23.90 -19.15 -21.11
#